data_AF-A0A3A4UWJ1-F1
#
_entry.id   AF-A0A3A4UWJ1-F1
#
_cell.length_a   1.000
_cell.length_b   1.000
_cell.length_c   1.000
_cell.angle_alpha   90.00
_cell.angle_beta   90.00
_cell.angle_gamma   90.00
#
_symmetry.space_group_name_H-M   'P 1'
#
loop_
_entity.id
_entity.type
_entity.pdbx_description
1 polymer ?
#
loop_
_entity_poly.entity_id
_entity_poly.type
_entity_poly.pdbx_seq_one_letter_code
_entity_poly.pdbx_strand_id
1 'polypeptide(L)'
;MPITGQQWDSCLKFENVATINCIPIVVQNVVNFMMLFSGFVAVFLIIYAGVTFVISGGDKEKIESAKKTLTYSILGLLFIIFSYLILIFISDITGVGQIVGR
;
A
#
# COMPACT_ATOMS: atom_id res chain seq x y z
N MET A 1 6.60 14.32 -5.99
CA MET A 1 7.70 14.11 -5.02
C MET A 1 8.32 15.45 -4.68
N PRO A 2 8.56 15.71 -3.39
CA PRO A 2 9.90 16.06 -2.97
C PRO A 2 10.38 15.12 -1.85
N ILE A 3 11.55 14.53 -2.05
CA ILE A 3 12.32 13.69 -1.10
C ILE A 3 13.60 14.41 -0.62
N THR A 4 13.64 15.75 -0.71
CA THR A 4 14.82 16.54 -0.34
C THR A 4 14.52 17.40 0.88
N GLY A 5 15.53 17.62 1.72
CA GLY A 5 15.50 18.22 3.07
C GLY A 5 14.57 19.41 3.37
N GLN A 6 13.99 20.08 2.36
CA GLN A 6 13.03 21.16 2.54
C GLN A 6 11.77 20.80 3.34
N GLN A 7 11.28 19.55 3.33
CA GLN A 7 10.11 19.16 4.14
C GLN A 7 10.47 18.95 5.63
N TRP A 8 11.71 18.56 5.92
CA TRP A 8 12.22 18.46 7.30
C TRP A 8 12.54 19.84 7.87
N ASP A 9 13.13 20.72 7.05
CA ASP A 9 13.45 22.10 7.42
C ASP A 9 12.19 22.96 7.65
N SER A 10 11.10 22.67 6.93
CA SER A 10 9.83 23.42 7.08
C SER A 10 9.04 23.08 8.33
N CYS A 11 9.41 22.01 9.05
CA CYS A 11 8.84 21.66 10.36
C CYS A 11 9.74 22.02 11.56
N LEU A 12 10.99 22.43 11.33
CA LEU A 12 11.95 22.91 12.35
C LEU A 12 12.08 24.44 12.36
N LYS A 13 10.98 25.17 12.13
CA LYS A 13 11.02 26.62 11.85
C LYS A 13 11.42 27.53 13.02
N PHE A 14 11.52 27.02 14.24
CA PHE A 14 12.02 27.78 15.38
C PHE A 14 12.93 26.86 16.18
N GLU A 15 14.23 27.17 16.15
CA GLU A 15 15.24 26.65 17.08
C GLU A 15 15.12 25.15 17.44
N ASN A 16 15.21 24.26 16.43
CA ASN A 16 15.38 22.81 16.62
C ASN A 16 14.47 22.13 17.68
N VAL A 17 13.23 22.60 17.87
CA VAL A 17 12.25 21.90 18.68
C VAL A 17 11.27 21.11 17.82
N ALA A 18 11.15 19.81 18.10
CA ALA A 18 10.22 18.93 17.40
C ALA A 18 8.76 19.34 17.72
N THR A 19 8.10 20.00 16.77
CA THR A 19 6.66 20.32 16.87
C THR A 19 5.81 19.11 16.44
N ILE A 20 4.61 18.95 17.01
CA ILE A 20 3.67 17.85 16.71
C ILE A 20 3.34 17.74 15.20
N ASN A 21 3.48 18.83 14.44
CA ASN A 21 3.36 18.87 12.99
C ASN A 21 4.40 18.02 12.22
N CYS A 22 5.43 17.47 12.89
CA CYS A 22 6.41 16.57 12.29
C CYS A 22 5.90 15.12 12.18
N ILE A 23 4.96 14.70 13.04
CA ILE A 23 4.38 13.34 13.03
C ILE A 23 3.84 12.94 11.65
N PRO A 24 3.01 13.75 10.95
CA PRO A 24 2.42 13.34 9.68
C PRO A 24 3.46 13.12 8.58
N ILE A 25 4.61 13.81 8.62
CA ILE A 25 5.68 13.69 7.61
C ILE A 25 6.44 12.38 7.77
N VAL A 26 6.78 12.02 9.02
CA VAL A 26 7.43 10.74 9.32
C VAL A 26 6.49 9.59 8.93
N VAL A 27 5.21 9.71 9.28
CA VAL A 27 4.20 8.70 8.95
C VAL A 27 4.04 8.57 7.43
N GLN A 28 3.93 9.66 6.68
CA GLN A 28 3.85 9.60 5.21
C GLN A 28 5.06 8.92 4.58
N ASN A 29 6.27 9.21 5.04
CA ASN A 29 7.47 8.59 4.49
C ASN A 29 7.50 7.07 4.75
N VAL A 30 7.11 6.65 5.95
CA VAL A 30 7.01 5.22 6.31
C VAL A 30 5.92 4.54 5.49
N VAL A 31 4.75 5.15 5.36
CA VAL A 31 3.62 4.61 4.57
C VAL A 31 3.98 4.48 3.10
N ASN A 32 4.68 5.46 2.51
CA ASN A 32 5.08 5.40 1.11
C ASN A 32 6.12 4.30 0.85
N PHE A 33 7.08 4.13 1.77
CA PHE A 33 8.02 3.02 1.74
C PHE A 33 7.29 1.67 1.85
N MET A 34 6.32 1.57 2.77
CA MET A 34 5.48 0.37 2.92
C MET A 34 4.60 0.09 1.69
N MET A 35 4.07 1.11 1.02
CA MET A 35 3.29 0.94 -0.22
C MET A 35 4.14 0.35 -1.35
N LEU A 36 5.36 0.86 -1.54
CA LEU A 36 6.31 0.31 -2.52
C LEU A 36 6.66 -1.14 -2.21
N PHE A 37 6.93 -1.45 -0.94
CA PHE A 37 7.21 -2.81 -0.48
C PHE A 37 6.00 -3.74 -0.66
N SER A 38 4.80 -3.28 -0.31
CA SER A 38 3.55 -4.03 -0.46
C SER A 38 3.27 -4.40 -1.92
N GLY A 39 3.51 -3.47 -2.86
CA GLY A 39 3.37 -3.75 -4.29
C GLY A 39 4.30 -4.86 -4.76
N PHE A 40 5.55 -4.83 -4.29
CA PHE A 40 6.55 -5.86 -4.61
C PHE A 40 6.17 -7.24 -4.06
N VAL A 41 5.71 -7.29 -2.80
CA VAL A 41 5.25 -8.53 -2.15
C VAL A 41 4.04 -9.12 -2.85
N ALA A 42 3.07 -8.28 -3.28
CA ALA A 42 1.89 -8.74 -3.99
C ALA A 42 2.24 -9.45 -5.31
N VAL A 43 3.15 -8.88 -6.11
CA VAL A 43 3.63 -9.50 -7.35
C VAL A 43 4.31 -10.84 -7.07
N PHE A 44 5.14 -10.91 -6.02
CA PHE A 44 5.85 -12.13 -5.64
C PHE A 44 4.88 -13.27 -5.25
N LEU A 45 3.84 -12.96 -4.47
CA LEU A 45 2.82 -13.92 -4.07
C LEU A 45 2.01 -14.44 -5.25
N ILE A 46 1.67 -13.58 -6.21
CA ILE A 46 0.96 -13.98 -7.44
C ILE A 46 1.81 -14.96 -8.26
N ILE A 47 3.11 -14.69 -8.42
CA ILE A 47 4.03 -15.60 -9.15
C ILE A 47 4.13 -16.94 -8.43
N TYR A 48 4.34 -16.94 -7.11
CA TYR A 48 4.44 -18.16 -6.31
C TYR A 48 3.17 -19.01 -6.37
N ALA A 49 2.00 -18.38 -6.25
CA ALA A 49 0.71 -19.05 -6.35
C ALA A 49 0.47 -19.61 -7.75
N GLY A 50 0.82 -18.87 -8.81
CA GLY A 50 0.68 -19.30 -10.19
C GLY A 50 1.57 -20.51 -10.53
N VAL A 51 2.84 -20.48 -10.10
CA VAL A 51 3.77 -21.61 -10.29
C VAL A 51 3.27 -22.85 -9.54
N THR A 52 2.83 -22.69 -8.29
CA THR A 52 2.27 -23.80 -7.50
C THR A 52 1.00 -24.38 -8.15
N PHE A 53 0.15 -23.53 -8.73
CA PHE A 53 -1.06 -23.97 -9.44
C PHE A 53 -0.74 -24.82 -10.67
N VAL A 54 0.27 -24.43 -11.47
CA VAL A 54 0.68 -25.18 -12.67
C VAL A 54 1.35 -26.51 -12.31
N ILE A 55 2.20 -26.53 -11.28
CA ILE A 55 2.94 -27.74 -10.85
C ILE A 55 2.02 -28.76 -10.14
N SER A 56 0.81 -28.37 -9.73
CA SER A 56 -0.11 -29.23 -8.98
C SER A 56 -0.62 -30.46 -9.75
N GLY A 57 -0.48 -30.51 -11.08
CA GLY A 57 -0.43 -31.76 -11.87
C GLY A 57 -1.62 -32.74 -11.81
N GLY A 58 -2.70 -32.45 -11.09
CA GLY A 58 -3.85 -33.35 -10.90
C GLY A 58 -4.14 -33.74 -9.45
N ASP A 59 -3.28 -33.37 -8.48
CA ASP A 59 -3.54 -33.56 -7.06
C ASP A 59 -4.59 -32.56 -6.57
N LYS A 60 -5.79 -33.07 -6.23
CA LYS A 60 -6.92 -32.24 -5.78
C LYS A 60 -6.57 -31.36 -4.58
N GLU A 61 -5.76 -31.87 -3.66
CA GLU A 61 -5.35 -31.16 -2.44
C GLU A 61 -4.46 -29.95 -2.77
N LYS A 62 -3.51 -30.10 -3.69
CA LYS A 62 -2.64 -29.01 -4.12
C LYS A 62 -3.39 -27.97 -4.94
N ILE A 63 -4.36 -28.40 -5.76
CA ILE A 63 -5.25 -27.48 -6.49
C ILE A 63 -6.13 -26.68 -5.54
N GLU A 64 -6.69 -27.30 -4.49
CA GLU A 64 -7.51 -26.58 -3.51
C GLU A 64 -6.67 -25.57 -2.71
N SER A 65 -5.47 -25.96 -2.28
CA SER A 65 -4.53 -25.07 -1.60
C SER A 65 -4.11 -23.90 -2.50
N ALA A 66 -3.72 -24.17 -3.75
CA ALA A 66 -3.35 -23.14 -4.72
C ALA A 66 -4.52 -22.19 -5.02
N LYS A 67 -5.75 -22.69 -5.11
CA LYS A 67 -6.96 -21.85 -5.26
C LYS A 67 -7.17 -20.93 -4.05
N LYS A 68 -7.01 -21.44 -2.82
CA LYS A 68 -7.11 -20.60 -1.62
C LYS A 68 -6.04 -19.49 -1.65
N THR A 69 -4.79 -19.83 -1.95
CA THR A 69 -3.69 -18.86 -2.05
C THR A 69 -3.93 -17.82 -3.16
N LEU A 70 -4.45 -18.24 -4.31
CA LEU A 70 -4.86 -17.33 -5.39
C LEU A 70 -5.96 -16.37 -4.93
N THR A 71 -7.01 -16.89 -4.30
CA THR A 71 -8.10 -16.06 -3.77
C THR A 71 -7.59 -15.04 -2.77
N TYR A 72 -6.72 -15.42 -1.82
CA TYR A 72 -6.14 -14.48 -0.86
C TYR A 72 -5.25 -13.42 -1.54
N SER A 73 -4.48 -13.81 -2.55
CA SER A 73 -3.62 -12.87 -3.30
C SER A 73 -4.46 -11.84 -4.08
N ILE A 74 -5.53 -12.30 -4.73
CA ILE A 74 -6.49 -11.43 -5.43
C ILE A 74 -7.23 -10.54 -4.45
N LEU A 75 -7.65 -11.08 -3.30
CA LEU A 75 -8.35 -10.32 -2.26
C LEU A 75 -7.48 -9.18 -1.74
N GLY A 76 -6.18 -9.42 -1.51
CA GLY A 76 -5.24 -8.38 -1.07
C GLY A 76 -5.08 -7.26 -2.09
N LEU A 77 -4.93 -7.59 -3.37
CA LEU A 77 -4.85 -6.60 -4.45
C LEU A 77 -6.16 -5.80 -4.57
N LEU A 78 -7.29 -6.50 -4.51
CA LEU A 78 -8.62 -5.90 -4.56
C LEU A 78 -8.85 -4.97 -3.36
N PHE A 79 -8.37 -5.32 -2.17
CA PHE A 79 -8.51 -4.53 -0.95
C PHE A 79 -7.78 -3.19 -1.05
N ILE A 80 -6.59 -3.16 -1.66
CA ILE A 80 -5.85 -1.92 -1.92
C ILE A 80 -6.68 -1.00 -2.82
N ILE A 81 -7.21 -1.54 -3.93
CA ILE A 81 -8.06 -0.80 -4.86
C ILE A 81 -9.32 -0.28 -4.14
N PHE A 82 -9.96 -1.12 -3.33
CA PHE A 82 -11.13 -0.76 -2.54
C PHE A 82 -10.85 0.36 -1.55
N SER A 83 -9.68 0.34 -0.90
CA SER A 83 -9.26 1.41 0.00
C SER A 83 -9.18 2.76 -0.72
N TYR A 84 -8.61 2.80 -1.92
CA TYR A 84 -8.58 4.02 -2.74
C TYR A 84 -9.99 4.48 -3.13
N LEU A 85 -10.87 3.56 -3.53
CA LEU A 85 -12.27 3.86 -3.85
C LEU A 85 -12.99 4.52 -2.65
N ILE A 86 -12.79 3.98 -1.45
CA ILE A 86 -13.37 4.54 -0.22
C ILE A 86 -12.83 5.95 0.05
N LEU A 87 -11.53 6.18 -0.10
CA LEU A 87 -10.93 7.51 0.10
C LEU A 87 -11.50 8.54 -0.89
N ILE A 88 -11.67 8.16 -2.16
CA ILE A 88 -12.27 9.02 -3.19
C ILE A 88 -13.73 9.31 -2.83
N PHE A 89 -14.49 8.31 -2.41
CA PHE A 89 -15.88 8.48 -2.00
C PHE A 89 -16.02 9.44 -0.81
N ILE A 90 -15.13 9.32 0.18
CA ILE A 90 -15.08 10.23 1.33
C ILE A 90 -14.67 11.65 0.88
N SER A 91 -13.72 11.76 -0.06
CA SER A 91 -13.26 13.05 -0.59
C SER A 91 -14.35 13.78 -1.36
N ASP A 92 -15.17 13.04 -2.11
CA ASP A 92 -16.29 13.58 -2.90
C ASP A 92 -17.38 14.16 -1.97
N ILE A 93 -17.74 13.44 -0.91
CA ILE A 93 -18.74 13.93 0.06
C ILE A 93 -18.22 15.09 0.93
N THR A 94 -16.91 15.16 1.19
CA THR A 94 -16.32 16.22 2.04
C THR A 94 -15.78 17.41 1.22
N GLY A 95 -15.73 17.31 -0.11
CA GLY A 95 -15.17 18.34 -0.99
C GLY A 95 -13.65 18.52 -0.88
N VAL A 96 -12.95 17.64 -0.14
CA VAL A 96 -11.50 17.72 0.09
C VAL A 96 -10.78 16.78 -0.90
N GLY A 97 -10.67 17.19 -2.16
CA GLY A 97 -10.05 16.39 -3.23
C GLY A 97 -8.52 16.25 -3.22
N GLN A 98 -7.82 16.51 -2.10
CA GLN A 98 -6.35 16.69 -2.09
C GLN A 98 -5.54 15.50 -1.53
N ILE A 99 -6.16 14.44 -1.02
CA ILE A 99 -5.43 13.34 -0.33
C ILE A 99 -4.79 12.29 -1.25
N VAL A 100 -5.15 12.25 -2.54
CA VAL A 100 -4.73 11.17 -3.46
C VAL A 100 -3.70 11.64 -4.51
N GLY A 101 -3.35 12.92 -4.59
CA GLY A 101 -2.55 13.41 -5.74
C GLY A 101 -1.74 14.69 -5.58
N ARG A 102 -1.50 15.22 -4.38
CA ARG A 102 -0.55 16.34 -4.17
C ARG A 102 0.38 16.10 -3.00
#